data_AF-V2WPD2-F1
#
_entry.id   AF-V2WPD2-F1
#
_cell.length_a   1.000
_cell.length_b   1.000
_cell.length_c   1.000
_cell.angle_alpha   90.00
_cell.angle_beta   90.00
_cell.angle_gamma   90.00
#
_symmetry.space_group_name_H-M   'P 1'
#
loop_
_entity.id
_entity.type
_entity.pdbx_description
1 polymer ?
#
loop_
_entity_poly.entity_id
_entity_poly.type
_entity_poly.pdbx_seq_one_letter_code
_entity_poly.pdbx_strand_id
1 'polypeptide(L)'
;MPGLITVPEVPRYILAQPTTEALDYADLPIIDLSKAHSTPEAFQELAGEIRSAMSAQGFLYVINHGYTPSQTERIFDIADVPFTQVSENEKKVYDARAHETGFLDGYKLRQYWHIEGGVRDQLEQYNSNVLSHP
;
A
#
# COMPACT_ATOMS: atom_id res chain seq x y z
N MET A 1 1.08 8.81 35.60
CA MET A 1 2.30 8.77 34.77
C MET A 1 1.86 8.57 33.33
N PRO A 2 1.86 9.59 32.46
CA PRO A 2 1.68 9.35 31.03
C PRO A 2 2.92 8.60 30.54
N GLY A 3 2.75 7.33 30.14
CA GLY A 3 3.83 6.52 29.59
C GLY A 3 4.32 7.16 28.30
N LEU A 4 5.63 7.42 28.22
CA LEU A 4 6.28 7.77 26.97
C LEU A 4 6.01 6.63 25.98
N ILE A 5 5.21 6.89 24.96
CA ILE A 5 5.01 5.95 23.86
C ILE A 5 6.33 5.94 23.08
N THR A 6 7.22 5.00 23.40
CA THR A 6 8.42 4.75 22.61
C THR A 6 7.98 4.09 21.31
N VAL A 7 8.15 4.77 20.19
CA VAL A 7 7.92 4.18 18.86
C VAL A 7 8.89 3.01 18.68
N PRO A 8 8.41 1.79 18.35
CA PRO A 8 9.28 0.66 18.12
C PRO A 8 10.29 0.96 17.01
N GLU A 9 11.55 0.65 17.26
CA GLU A 9 12.62 0.75 16.27
C GLU A 9 12.48 -0.39 15.26
N VAL A 10 12.57 -0.08 13.97
CA VAL A 10 12.66 -1.08 12.90
C VAL A 10 13.69 -0.60 11.86
N PRO A 11 14.27 -1.52 11.06
CA PRO A 11 15.21 -1.18 9.99
C PRO A 11 14.60 -0.22 8.97
N ARG A 12 15.44 0.65 8.42
CA ARG A 12 15.06 1.54 7.32
C ARG A 12 14.92 0.75 6.02
N TYR A 13 13.77 0.86 5.38
CA TYR A 13 13.55 0.38 4.03
C TYR A 13 14.31 1.24 3.02
N ILE A 14 15.09 0.59 2.15
CA ILE A 14 15.86 1.26 1.09
C ILE A 14 15.08 1.13 -0.23
N LEU A 15 14.59 2.26 -0.72
CA LEU A 15 13.90 2.33 -2.01
C LEU A 15 14.85 1.92 -3.15
N ALA A 16 14.29 1.22 -4.14
CA ALA A 16 14.99 0.95 -5.39
C ALA A 16 15.37 2.27 -6.08
N GLN A 17 16.52 2.28 -6.74
CA GLN A 17 16.93 3.45 -7.51
C GLN A 17 15.97 3.68 -8.68
N PRO A 18 15.69 4.94 -9.04
CA PRO A 18 14.94 5.25 -10.24
C PRO A 18 15.57 4.59 -11.47
N THR A 19 14.73 4.19 -12.43
CA THR A 19 15.22 3.67 -13.70
C THR A 19 16.02 4.73 -14.46
N THR A 20 17.09 4.33 -15.14
CA THR A 20 17.85 5.19 -16.06
C THR A 20 17.38 5.06 -17.50
N GLU A 21 16.45 4.15 -17.76
CA GLU A 21 15.85 3.96 -19.09
C GLU A 21 14.93 5.11 -19.46
N ALA A 22 14.99 5.54 -20.72
CA ALA A 22 14.05 6.51 -21.27
C ALA A 22 12.74 5.80 -21.64
N LEU A 23 11.74 5.89 -20.74
CA LEU A 23 10.44 5.27 -20.92
C LEU A 23 9.39 6.31 -21.33
N ASP A 24 8.49 5.91 -22.23
CA ASP A 24 7.31 6.68 -22.61
C ASP A 24 6.21 6.44 -21.58
N TYR A 25 6.18 7.28 -20.55
CA TYR A 25 5.20 7.18 -19.46
C TYR A 25 3.83 7.69 -19.90
N ALA A 26 2.77 7.03 -19.43
CA ALA A 26 1.42 7.55 -19.58
C ALA A 26 1.27 8.89 -18.84
N ASP A 27 0.61 9.85 -19.48
CA ASP A 27 0.28 11.14 -18.87
C ASP A 27 -0.96 10.97 -17.98
N LEU A 28 -0.71 10.77 -16.69
CA LEU A 28 -1.75 10.56 -15.69
C LEU A 28 -2.07 11.86 -14.95
N PRO A 29 -3.36 12.18 -14.74
CA PRO A 29 -3.76 13.39 -14.05
C PRO A 29 -3.29 13.38 -12.58
N ILE A 30 -2.84 14.54 -12.09
CA ILE A 30 -2.46 14.76 -10.69
C ILE A 30 -3.60 15.47 -9.98
N ILE A 31 -4.16 14.81 -8.97
CA ILE A 31 -5.27 15.29 -8.16
C ILE A 31 -4.74 15.91 -6.86
N ASP A 32 -5.12 17.16 -6.59
CA ASP A 32 -4.76 17.86 -5.36
C ASP A 32 -5.88 17.78 -4.32
N LEU A 33 -5.70 16.97 -3.27
CA LEU A 33 -6.71 16.80 -2.23
C LEU A 33 -6.83 17.99 -1.27
N SER A 34 -5.92 18.97 -1.30
CA SER A 34 -6.09 20.18 -0.49
C SER A 34 -7.35 20.96 -0.89
N LYS A 35 -7.80 20.84 -2.15
CA LYS A 35 -9.06 21.40 -2.65
C LYS A 35 -10.29 20.83 -1.92
N ALA A 36 -10.20 19.62 -1.35
CA ALA A 36 -11.33 18.96 -0.70
C ALA A 36 -11.81 19.70 0.57
N HIS A 37 -10.90 20.45 1.21
CA HIS A 37 -11.18 21.22 2.43
C HIS A 37 -11.32 22.72 2.17
N SER A 38 -11.49 23.13 0.91
CA SER A 38 -11.61 24.52 0.50
C SER A 38 -13.08 24.98 0.50
N THR A 39 -13.64 25.40 -0.64
CA THR A 39 -15.05 25.78 -0.75
C THR A 39 -15.90 24.64 -1.35
N PRO A 40 -17.24 24.67 -1.20
CA PRO A 40 -18.12 23.71 -1.86
C PRO A 40 -17.92 23.62 -3.38
N GLU A 41 -17.62 24.75 -4.03
CA GLU A 41 -17.37 24.82 -5.48
C GLU A 41 -16.06 24.12 -5.84
N ALA A 42 -14.98 24.38 -5.09
CA ALA A 42 -13.69 23.72 -5.29
C ALA A 42 -13.77 22.21 -5.05
N PHE A 43 -14.58 21.77 -4.08
CA PHE A 43 -14.85 20.36 -3.85
C PHE A 43 -15.60 19.71 -5.03
N GLN A 44 -16.61 20.41 -5.59
CA GLN A 44 -17.33 19.92 -6.77
C GLN A 44 -16.44 19.82 -8.00
N GLU A 45 -15.55 20.80 -8.21
CA GLU A 45 -14.55 20.76 -9.28
C GLU A 45 -13.61 19.57 -9.11
N LEU A 46 -13.05 19.39 -7.91
CA LEU A 46 -12.21 18.24 -7.57
C LEU A 46 -12.91 16.90 -7.86
N ALA A 47 -14.18 16.76 -7.46
CA ALA A 47 -14.96 15.56 -7.75
C ALA A 47 -15.14 15.34 -9.27
N GLY A 48 -15.30 16.42 -10.03
CA GLY A 48 -15.34 16.38 -11.50
C GLY A 48 -14.02 15.92 -12.12
N GLU A 49 -12.89 16.44 -11.63
CA GLU A 49 -11.53 16.05 -12.04
C GLU A 49 -11.32 14.55 -11.80
N ILE A 50 -11.59 14.06 -10.59
CA ILE A 50 -11.46 12.65 -10.22
C ILE A 50 -12.34 11.76 -11.10
N ARG A 51 -13.61 12.13 -11.28
CA ARG A 51 -14.53 11.36 -12.15
C ARG A 51 -13.99 11.26 -13.58
N SER A 52 -13.47 12.37 -14.10
CA SER A 52 -12.95 12.43 -15.47
C SER A 52 -11.70 11.58 -15.63
N ALA A 53 -10.76 11.68 -14.68
CA ALA A 53 -9.55 10.86 -14.63
C ALA A 53 -9.86 9.36 -14.59
N MET A 54 -10.76 8.95 -13.70
CA MET A 54 -11.19 7.55 -13.59
C MET A 54 -11.92 7.05 -14.85
N SER A 55 -12.70 7.91 -15.51
CA SER A 55 -13.46 7.52 -16.70
C SER A 55 -12.59 7.46 -17.97
N ALA A 56 -11.55 8.28 -18.05
CA ALA A 56 -10.70 8.39 -19.23
C ALA A 56 -9.45 7.49 -19.13
N GLN A 57 -8.66 7.61 -18.06
CA GLN A 57 -7.42 6.86 -17.87
C GLN A 57 -7.58 5.64 -16.96
N GLY A 58 -8.52 5.69 -16.00
CA GLY A 58 -8.68 4.67 -14.96
C GLY A 58 -7.63 4.72 -13.84
N PHE A 59 -6.64 5.60 -13.96
CA PHE A 59 -5.56 5.83 -13.01
C PHE A 59 -5.30 7.33 -12.83
N LEU A 60 -4.79 7.70 -11.66
CA LEU A 60 -4.45 9.07 -11.29
C LEU A 60 -3.36 9.08 -10.22
N TYR A 61 -2.64 10.18 -10.10
CA TYR A 61 -1.79 10.48 -8.95
C TYR A 61 -2.49 11.41 -7.98
N VAL A 62 -2.08 11.37 -6.72
CA VAL A 62 -2.64 12.23 -5.67
C VAL A 62 -1.51 12.94 -4.93
N ILE A 63 -1.70 14.24 -4.69
CA ILE A 63 -0.85 15.05 -3.81
C ILE A 63 -1.67 15.65 -2.67
N ASN A 64 -0.97 16.14 -1.64
CA ASN A 64 -1.59 16.77 -0.46
C ASN A 64 -2.60 15.86 0.26
N HIS A 65 -2.33 14.55 0.30
CA HIS A 65 -3.15 13.52 0.96
C HIS A 65 -2.98 13.47 2.49
N GLY A 66 -2.30 14.45 3.10
CA GLY A 66 -2.18 14.59 4.56
C GLY A 66 -1.06 13.81 5.25
N TYR A 67 -0.26 13.03 4.51
CA TYR A 67 0.94 12.39 5.06
C TYR A 67 2.20 13.17 4.67
N THR A 68 3.11 13.35 5.62
CA THR A 68 4.45 13.89 5.35
C THR A 68 5.34 12.82 4.72
N PRO A 69 6.42 13.22 4.01
CA PRO A 69 7.41 12.27 3.50
C PRO A 69 7.95 11.33 4.59
N SER A 70 8.27 11.85 5.78
CA SER A 70 8.76 11.04 6.90
C SER A 70 7.75 10.02 7.43
N GLN A 71 6.44 10.31 7.37
CA GLN A 71 5.41 9.36 7.73
C GLN A 71 5.27 8.26 6.69
N THR A 72 5.27 8.62 5.40
CA THR A 72 5.29 7.64 4.30
C THR A 72 6.51 6.74 4.38
N GLU A 73 7.68 7.31 4.61
CA GLU A 73 8.93 6.58 4.83
C GLU A 73 8.82 5.57 5.98
N ARG A 74 8.25 5.99 7.12
CA ARG A 74 8.01 5.10 8.26
C ARG A 74 7.04 3.96 7.91
N ILE A 75 6.00 4.22 7.11
CA ILE A 75 5.06 3.18 6.64
C ILE A 75 5.81 2.09 5.88
N PHE A 76 6.73 2.46 4.98
CA PHE A 76 7.58 1.48 4.28
C PHE A 76 8.50 0.71 5.22
N ASP A 77 9.11 1.37 6.21
CA ASP A 77 9.93 0.70 7.23
C ASP A 77 9.14 -0.37 8.01
N ILE A 78 7.90 -0.07 8.39
CA ILE A 78 7.01 -1.04 9.07
C ILE A 78 6.62 -2.16 8.11
N ALA A 79 6.20 -1.80 6.89
CA ALA A 79 5.68 -2.74 5.91
C ALA A 79 6.75 -3.75 5.45
N ASP A 80 8.04 -3.43 5.55
CA ASP A 80 9.13 -4.33 5.19
C ASP A 80 9.39 -5.43 6.25
N VAL A 81 9.08 -5.16 7.54
CA VAL A 81 9.37 -6.05 8.67
C VAL A 81 8.81 -7.48 8.50
N PRO A 82 7.53 -7.68 8.11
CA PRO A 82 6.98 -9.02 7.85
C PRO A 82 7.78 -9.83 6.82
N PHE A 83 8.49 -9.17 5.91
CA PHE A 83 9.16 -9.83 4.79
C PHE A 83 10.64 -10.08 5.07
N THR A 84 11.30 -9.17 5.82
CA THR A 84 12.76 -9.21 6.04
C THR A 84 13.17 -9.71 7.42
N GLN A 85 12.30 -9.63 8.41
CA GLN A 85 12.63 -9.97 9.80
C GLN A 85 11.85 -11.14 10.39
N VAL A 86 10.77 -11.60 9.73
CA VAL A 86 9.98 -12.75 10.18
C VAL A 86 10.49 -14.02 9.49
N SER A 87 10.70 -15.08 10.26
CA SER A 87 11.18 -16.35 9.73
C SER A 87 10.11 -17.08 8.91
N GLU A 88 10.51 -17.87 7.91
CA GLU A 88 9.57 -18.68 7.10
C GLU A 88 8.70 -19.62 7.93
N ASN A 89 9.22 -20.15 9.05
CA ASN A 89 8.44 -21.00 9.94
C ASN A 89 7.34 -20.22 10.66
N GLU A 90 7.66 -19.00 11.09
CA GLU A 90 6.68 -18.12 11.73
C GLU A 90 5.65 -17.61 10.72
N LYS A 91 6.06 -17.23 9.51
CA LYS A 91 5.12 -16.84 8.43
C LYS A 91 4.06 -17.91 8.17
N LYS A 92 4.45 -19.20 8.17
CA LYS A 92 3.52 -20.33 8.00
C LYS A 92 2.51 -20.48 9.14
N VAL A 93 2.86 -20.08 10.37
CA VAL A 93 1.92 -20.07 11.49
C VAL A 93 0.80 -19.06 11.25
N TYR A 94 1.13 -17.95 10.58
CA TYR A 94 0.21 -16.88 10.21
C TYR A 94 -0.26 -16.97 8.76
N ASP A 95 -0.27 -18.16 8.13
CA ASP A 95 -0.82 -18.33 6.77
C ASP A 95 -2.33 -18.06 6.80
N ALA A 96 -2.78 -17.09 5.99
CA ALA A 96 -4.18 -16.71 5.88
C ALA A 96 -5.05 -17.85 5.33
N ARG A 97 -4.45 -18.76 4.57
CA ARG A 97 -5.14 -19.84 3.83
C ARG A 97 -6.35 -19.29 3.07
N ALA A 98 -6.17 -18.13 2.45
CA ALA A 98 -7.23 -17.33 1.86
C ALA A 98 -8.13 -18.09 0.87
N HIS A 99 -7.57 -19.03 0.10
CA HIS A 99 -8.32 -19.89 -0.81
C HIS A 99 -9.27 -20.85 -0.08
N GLU A 100 -8.89 -21.34 1.10
CA GLU A 100 -9.69 -22.27 1.90
C GLU A 100 -10.72 -21.53 2.75
N THR A 101 -10.33 -20.41 3.34
CA THR A 101 -11.08 -19.75 4.41
C THR A 101 -11.86 -18.53 3.92
N GLY A 102 -11.47 -17.94 2.80
CA GLY A 102 -11.96 -16.63 2.33
C GLY A 102 -11.47 -15.44 3.15
N PHE A 103 -10.71 -15.66 4.23
CA PHE A 103 -10.14 -14.60 5.05
C PHE A 103 -8.74 -14.23 4.54
N LEU A 104 -8.45 -12.93 4.51
CA LEU A 104 -7.16 -12.41 4.01
C LEU A 104 -6.17 -12.09 5.14
N ASP A 105 -6.62 -12.11 6.40
CA ASP A 105 -5.79 -11.81 7.57
C ASP A 105 -4.66 -12.83 7.71
N GLY A 106 -3.43 -12.32 7.74
CA GLY A 106 -2.21 -13.13 7.73
C GLY A 106 -1.46 -13.06 6.40
N TYR A 107 -0.57 -14.03 6.21
CA TYR A 107 0.28 -14.13 5.03
C TYR A 107 -0.46 -14.78 3.87
N LYS A 108 -0.28 -14.20 2.69
CA LYS A 108 -0.29 -14.94 1.42
C LYS A 108 1.18 -15.19 1.05
N LEU A 109 1.62 -16.44 1.20
CA LEU A 109 2.98 -16.83 0.85
C LEU A 109 3.24 -16.72 -0.66
N ARG A 110 4.51 -16.69 -1.05
CA ARG A 110 4.89 -16.74 -2.47
C ARG A 110 4.41 -18.03 -3.12
N GLN A 111 4.17 -17.99 -4.43
CA GLN A 111 3.76 -19.15 -5.22
C GLN A 111 2.42 -19.77 -4.79
N TYR A 112 1.59 -18.98 -4.13
CA TYR A 112 0.29 -19.41 -3.62
C TYR A 112 -0.74 -19.55 -4.75
N TRP A 113 -0.80 -18.57 -5.65
CA TRP A 113 -1.70 -18.58 -6.80
C TRP A 113 -1.10 -19.31 -7.98
N HIS A 114 -1.93 -20.17 -8.58
CA HIS A 114 -1.65 -20.80 -9.85
C HIS A 114 -2.26 -19.93 -10.95
N ILE A 115 -1.38 -19.40 -11.79
CA ILE A 115 -1.72 -18.66 -13.00
C ILE A 115 -1.81 -19.67 -14.15
N GLU A 116 -2.54 -19.32 -15.19
CA GLU A 116 -2.64 -20.12 -16.41
C GLU A 116 -1.26 -20.54 -16.95
N GLY A 117 -1.17 -21.73 -17.53
CA GLY A 117 0.08 -22.27 -18.07
C GLY A 117 1.04 -22.84 -17.01
N GLY A 118 0.58 -23.08 -15.78
CA GLY A 118 1.38 -23.69 -14.71
C GLY A 118 2.35 -22.73 -14.03
N VAL A 119 2.25 -21.43 -14.32
CA VAL A 119 3.05 -20.38 -13.69
C VAL A 119 2.52 -20.12 -12.28
N ARG A 120 3.44 -19.91 -11.33
CA ARG A 120 3.09 -19.49 -9.97
C ARG A 120 3.48 -18.05 -9.73
N ASP A 121 2.65 -17.33 -8.99
CA ASP A 121 2.95 -15.94 -8.63
C ASP A 121 4.21 -15.85 -7.74
N GLN A 122 4.88 -14.69 -7.73
CA GLN A 122 6.04 -14.42 -6.86
C GLN A 122 5.73 -13.35 -5.80
N LEU A 123 4.45 -13.08 -5.57
CA LEU A 123 3.99 -12.05 -4.66
C LEU A 123 3.87 -12.61 -3.25
N GLU A 124 4.43 -11.91 -2.29
CA GLU A 124 4.21 -12.16 -0.87
C GLU A 124 3.37 -11.00 -0.32
N GLN A 125 2.36 -11.31 0.48
CA GLN A 125 1.52 -10.29 1.10
C GLN A 125 1.31 -10.62 2.57
N TYR A 126 1.16 -9.60 3.38
CA TYR A 126 0.69 -9.71 4.75
C TYR A 126 -0.45 -8.71 4.93
N ASN A 127 -1.64 -9.20 5.29
CA ASN A 127 -2.75 -8.34 5.64
C ASN A 127 -3.01 -8.43 7.14
N SER A 128 -3.27 -7.28 7.76
CA SER A 128 -3.72 -7.19 9.14
C SER A 128 -4.95 -6.31 9.22
N ASN A 129 -6.09 -6.91 9.57
CA ASN A 129 -7.28 -6.15 9.90
C ASN A 129 -7.20 -5.63 11.34
N VAL A 130 -6.76 -4.37 11.49
CA VAL A 130 -6.69 -3.68 12.79
C VAL A 130 -8.09 -3.43 13.39
N LEU A 131 -9.19 -3.61 12.64
CA LEU A 131 -10.56 -3.39 13.13
C LEU A 131 -11.18 -4.61 13.81
N SER A 132 -10.43 -5.70 14.02
CA SER A 132 -10.96 -6.96 14.58
C SER A 132 -10.73 -7.15 16.10
N HIS A 133 -10.37 -6.09 16.84
CA HIS A 133 -10.32 -6.15 18.30
C HIS A 133 -11.37 -5.21 18.91
N PRO A 134 -12.35 -5.74 19.67
CA PRO A 134 -13.30 -4.92 20.43
C PRO A 134 -12.63 -4.12 21.56
#